data_AF-A0A1S2EZ87-F1
#
_entry.id   AF-A0A1S2EZ87-F1
#
_cell.length_a   1.000
_cell.length_b   1.000
_cell.length_c   1.000
_cell.angle_alpha   90.00
_cell.angle_beta   90.00
_cell.angle_gamma   90.00
#
_symmetry.space_group_name_H-M   'P 1'
#
loop_
_entity.id
_entity.type
_entity.pdbx_description
1 polymer ?
#
loop_
_entity_poly.entity_id
_entity_poly.type
_entity_poly.pdbx_seq_one_letter_code
_entity_poly.pdbx_strand_id
1 'polypeptide(L)'
;MPKHIKIYVLILIIYILINAAMYKHLENQSSVKYNDLYSLYQQKNDSAFVYLVKHASEMNPLADTLMAISESKENEDPAKIRQLIDKAKIQAEEIDEQLLTIIEFSDTFRNNAVPQLSVNNTAMTTNMQQDMFYLATQARTWPPLYHISYLYWKSNPKTIDAKTRETLRSLATELRALNETITSIKDDAHHMFFQDQIESHKAEILRQLKPHLERMKKIQEGFTGHNSLQED
;
A
#
# COMPACT_ATOMS: atom_id res chain seq x y z
N MET A 1 -53.30 -20.93 39.21
CA MET A 1 -52.90 -20.18 37.99
C MET A 1 -53.21 -21.03 36.76
N PRO A 2 -54.01 -20.54 35.81
CA PRO A 2 -54.41 -21.30 34.62
C PRO A 2 -53.20 -21.73 33.78
N LYS A 3 -53.23 -22.93 33.19
CA LYS A 3 -52.10 -23.51 32.43
C LYS A 3 -51.61 -22.60 31.30
N HIS A 4 -52.53 -21.91 30.62
CA HIS A 4 -52.22 -20.97 29.54
C HIS A 4 -51.42 -19.76 30.03
N ILE A 5 -51.70 -19.22 31.22
CA ILE A 5 -50.94 -18.08 31.79
C ILE A 5 -49.50 -18.49 32.10
N LYS A 6 -49.28 -19.71 32.62
CA LYS A 6 -47.93 -20.23 32.85
C LYS A 6 -47.13 -20.39 31.55
N ILE A 7 -47.78 -20.82 30.48
CA ILE A 7 -47.16 -20.95 29.15
C ILE A 7 -46.80 -19.58 28.59
N TYR A 8 -47.69 -18.58 28.66
CA TYR A 8 -47.39 -17.22 28.19
C TYR A 8 -46.26 -16.55 28.99
N VAL A 9 -46.23 -16.73 30.32
CA VAL A 9 -45.13 -16.23 31.17
C VAL A 9 -43.80 -16.91 30.80
N LEU A 10 -43.81 -18.22 30.54
CA LEU A 10 -42.60 -18.94 30.11
C LEU A 10 -42.09 -18.42 28.76
N ILE A 11 -42.99 -18.18 27.80
CA ILE A 11 -42.65 -17.62 26.48
C ILE A 11 -42.06 -16.21 26.62
N LEU A 12 -42.63 -15.36 27.49
CA LEU A 12 -42.12 -14.01 27.76
C LEU A 12 -40.71 -14.06 28.38
N ILE A 13 -40.48 -14.96 29.34
CA ILE A 13 -39.16 -15.15 29.96
C ILE A 13 -38.13 -15.60 28.90
N ILE A 14 -38.49 -16.55 28.04
CA ILE A 14 -37.62 -17.01 26.95
C ILE A 14 -37.31 -15.86 25.99
N TYR A 15 -38.31 -15.05 25.63
CA TYR A 15 -38.13 -13.89 24.74
C TYR A 15 -37.18 -12.84 25.34
N ILE A 16 -37.31 -12.55 26.64
CA ILE A 16 -36.42 -11.62 27.35
C ILE A 16 -34.99 -12.16 27.39
N LEU A 17 -34.81 -13.46 27.67
CA LEU A 17 -33.49 -14.09 27.70
C LEU A 17 -32.80 -14.09 26.34
N ILE A 18 -33.55 -14.33 25.25
CA ILE A 18 -33.02 -14.25 23.88
C ILE A 18 -32.57 -12.82 23.57
N ASN A 19 -33.38 -11.81 23.89
CA ASN A 19 -33.01 -10.40 23.65
C ASN A 19 -31.79 -9.98 24.48
N ALA A 20 -31.72 -10.38 25.75
CA ALA A 20 -30.56 -10.09 26.61
C ALA A 20 -29.28 -10.76 26.09
N ALA A 21 -29.37 -12.01 25.62
CA ALA A 21 -28.25 -12.71 25.01
C ALA A 21 -27.81 -12.07 23.69
N MET A 22 -28.76 -11.66 22.84
CA MET A 22 -28.48 -10.92 21.60
C MET A 22 -27.84 -9.57 21.88
N TYR A 23 -28.35 -8.80 22.84
CA TYR A 23 -27.78 -7.51 23.23
C TYR A 23 -26.34 -7.66 23.71
N LYS A 24 -26.09 -8.62 24.62
CA LYS A 24 -24.74 -8.90 25.13
C LYS A 24 -23.79 -9.41 24.03
N HIS A 25 -24.29 -10.18 23.07
CA HIS A 25 -23.50 -10.63 21.94
C HIS A 25 -23.11 -9.45 21.02
N LEU A 26 -24.05 -8.56 20.70
CA LEU A 26 -23.81 -7.36 19.90
C LEU A 26 -22.87 -6.39 20.62
N GLU A 27 -23.03 -6.21 21.93
CA GLU A 27 -22.16 -5.38 22.76
C GLU A 27 -20.73 -5.92 22.80
N ASN A 28 -20.56 -7.23 23.01
CA ASN A 28 -19.24 -7.88 22.96
C ASN A 28 -18.61 -7.79 21.56
N GLN A 29 -19.39 -7.96 20.50
CA GLN A 29 -18.88 -7.85 19.14
C GLN A 29 -18.46 -6.40 18.81
N SER A 30 -19.21 -5.42 19.31
CA SER A 30 -18.88 -4.00 19.19
C SER A 30 -17.63 -3.64 19.99
N SER A 31 -17.48 -4.15 21.21
CA SER A 31 -16.33 -3.86 22.07
C SER A 31 -15.04 -4.49 21.58
N VAL A 32 -15.10 -5.72 21.03
CA VAL A 32 -13.96 -6.37 20.38
C VAL A 32 -13.51 -5.56 19.15
N LYS A 33 -14.44 -5.21 18.25
CA LYS A 33 -14.13 -4.36 17.09
C LYS A 33 -13.54 -3.01 17.51
N TYR A 34 -14.12 -2.37 18.52
CA TYR A 34 -13.63 -1.10 19.05
C TYR A 34 -12.20 -1.23 19.61
N ASN A 35 -11.91 -2.29 20.37
CA ASN A 35 -10.58 -2.53 20.95
C ASN A 35 -9.53 -2.86 19.88
N ASP A 36 -9.88 -3.65 18.87
CA ASP A 36 -8.97 -3.98 17.76
C ASP A 36 -8.62 -2.71 16.96
N LEU A 37 -9.64 -1.92 16.59
CA LEU A 37 -9.48 -0.61 15.97
C LEU A 37 -8.62 0.32 16.83
N TYR A 38 -8.95 0.47 18.10
CA TYR A 38 -8.20 1.29 19.05
C TYR A 38 -6.73 0.86 19.15
N SER A 39 -6.44 -0.44 19.16
CA SER A 39 -5.07 -0.97 19.20
C SER A 39 -4.28 -0.68 17.92
N LEU A 40 -4.93 -0.80 16.75
CA LEU A 40 -4.35 -0.42 15.46
C LEU A 40 -4.08 1.09 15.40
N TYR A 41 -4.96 1.91 15.98
CA TYR A 41 -4.79 3.36 16.02
C TYR A 41 -3.69 3.82 16.97
N GLN A 42 -3.47 3.13 18.10
CA GLN A 42 -2.33 3.41 18.98
C GLN A 42 -0.98 3.15 18.29
N GLN A 43 -0.94 2.21 17.34
CA GLN A 43 0.25 1.94 16.53
C GLN A 43 0.48 3.07 15.49
N LYS A 44 -0.58 3.66 14.93
CA LYS A 44 -0.53 4.78 13.96
C LYS A 44 -0.40 6.15 14.62
N ASN A 45 0.45 6.28 15.64
CA ASN A 45 0.71 7.58 16.24
C ASN A 45 1.69 8.41 15.41
N ASP A 46 1.64 9.72 15.62
CA ASP A 46 2.47 10.71 14.94
C ASP A 46 3.98 10.40 15.01
N SER A 47 4.45 9.92 16.17
CA SER A 47 5.85 9.56 16.37
C SER A 47 6.27 8.39 15.47
N ALA A 48 5.40 7.41 15.28
CA ALA A 48 5.62 6.29 14.38
C ALA A 48 5.65 6.74 12.91
N PHE A 49 4.73 7.63 12.51
CA PHE A 49 4.73 8.24 11.18
C PHE A 49 6.04 8.98 10.89
N VAL A 50 6.46 9.87 11.80
CA VAL A 50 7.70 10.63 11.63
C VAL A 50 8.92 9.70 11.60
N TYR A 51 8.94 8.65 12.44
CA TYR A 51 10.00 7.64 12.40
C TYR A 51 10.08 6.94 11.03
N LEU A 52 8.94 6.50 10.49
CA LEU A 52 8.87 5.85 9.18
C LEU A 52 9.39 6.75 8.08
N VAL A 53 8.94 8.01 8.05
CA VAL A 53 9.38 8.98 7.05
C VAL A 53 10.89 9.21 7.15
N LYS A 54 11.40 9.47 8.35
CA LYS A 54 12.83 9.75 8.57
C LYS A 54 13.74 8.59 8.16
N HIS A 55 13.28 7.36 8.33
CA HIS A 55 14.04 6.15 8.02
C HIS A 55 13.60 5.49 6.71
N ALA A 56 12.85 6.21 5.87
CA ALA A 56 12.48 5.72 4.55
C ALA A 56 13.74 5.38 3.73
N SER A 57 13.75 4.18 3.19
CA SER A 57 14.76 3.67 2.26
C SER A 57 14.77 4.49 0.98
N GLU A 58 15.95 4.59 0.39
CA GLU A 58 16.18 5.25 -0.89
C GLU A 58 15.59 4.43 -2.04
N MET A 59 15.10 5.12 -3.07
CA MET A 59 14.54 4.49 -4.29
C MET A 59 15.62 4.25 -5.36
N ASN A 60 16.78 4.92 -5.24
CA ASN A 60 17.89 4.82 -6.18
C ASN A 60 18.36 3.36 -6.43
N PRO A 61 18.49 2.48 -5.40
CA PRO A 61 18.92 1.11 -5.64
C PRO A 61 18.03 0.32 -6.59
N LEU A 62 16.71 0.53 -6.55
CA LEU A 62 15.79 -0.09 -7.52
C LEU A 62 15.94 0.58 -8.89
N ALA A 63 15.95 1.92 -8.93
CA ALA A 63 16.07 2.66 -10.17
C ALA A 63 17.33 2.26 -10.98
N ASP A 64 18.46 2.09 -10.31
CA ASP A 64 19.71 1.67 -10.92
C ASP A 64 19.64 0.24 -11.45
N THR A 65 19.02 -0.68 -10.70
CA THR A 65 18.79 -2.06 -11.16
C THR A 65 17.88 -2.08 -12.40
N LEU A 66 16.77 -1.33 -12.39
CA LEU A 66 15.86 -1.25 -13.54
C LEU A 66 16.55 -0.65 -14.77
N MET A 67 17.36 0.39 -14.57
CA MET A 67 18.16 0.98 -15.66
C MET A 67 19.14 -0.03 -16.24
N ALA A 68 19.88 -0.76 -15.39
CA ALA A 68 20.82 -1.78 -15.82
C ALA A 68 20.15 -2.90 -16.64
N ILE A 69 18.94 -3.32 -16.26
CA ILE A 69 18.16 -4.29 -17.05
C ILE A 69 17.79 -3.68 -18.41
N SER A 70 17.34 -2.43 -18.45
CA SER A 70 16.91 -1.74 -19.67
C SER A 70 18.03 -1.55 -20.71
N GLU A 71 19.26 -1.41 -20.23
CA GLU A 71 20.47 -1.18 -21.03
C GLU A 71 21.21 -2.47 -21.40
N SER A 72 20.69 -3.62 -20.97
CA SER A 72 21.31 -4.92 -21.22
C SER A 72 21.50 -5.20 -22.72
N LYS A 73 22.55 -5.91 -23.10
CA LYS A 73 22.79 -6.24 -24.53
C LYS A 73 22.15 -7.58 -24.88
N GLU A 74 21.78 -7.78 -26.16
CA GLU A 74 21.15 -9.04 -26.62
C GLU A 74 22.01 -10.30 -26.39
N ASN A 75 23.33 -10.14 -26.28
CA ASN A 75 24.28 -11.23 -26.05
C ASN A 75 24.85 -11.25 -24.63
N GLU A 76 24.21 -10.55 -23.69
CA GLU A 76 24.65 -10.52 -22.31
C GLU A 76 24.37 -11.87 -21.62
N ASP A 77 25.21 -12.24 -20.64
CA ASP A 77 25.07 -13.51 -19.92
C ASP A 77 23.66 -13.64 -19.33
N PRO A 78 22.88 -14.66 -19.73
CA PRO A 78 21.52 -14.83 -19.23
C PRO A 78 21.42 -14.96 -17.71
N ALA A 79 22.46 -15.50 -17.06
CA ALA A 79 22.51 -15.60 -15.61
C ALA A 79 22.62 -14.22 -14.94
N LYS A 80 23.37 -13.29 -15.54
CA LYS A 80 23.51 -11.92 -15.07
C LYS A 80 22.19 -11.16 -15.14
N ILE A 81 21.49 -11.25 -16.28
CA ILE A 81 20.18 -10.59 -16.46
C ILE A 81 19.15 -11.14 -15.49
N ARG A 82 19.14 -12.47 -15.27
CA ARG A 82 18.29 -13.10 -14.28
C ARG A 82 18.54 -12.53 -12.87
N GLN A 83 19.79 -12.45 -12.45
CA GLN A 83 20.14 -11.92 -11.13
C GLN A 83 19.66 -10.47 -10.95
N LEU A 84 19.75 -9.64 -12.01
CA LEU A 84 19.23 -8.28 -11.97
C LEU A 84 17.71 -8.26 -11.82
N ILE A 85 16.98 -9.09 -12.56
CA ILE A 85 15.51 -9.19 -12.45
C ILE A 85 15.10 -9.67 -11.06
N ASP A 86 15.75 -10.70 -10.52
CA ASP A 86 15.45 -11.22 -9.17
C ASP A 86 15.74 -10.16 -8.09
N LYS A 87 16.84 -9.42 -8.23
CA LYS A 87 17.16 -8.28 -7.35
C LYS A 87 16.11 -7.17 -7.45
N ALA A 88 15.70 -6.79 -8.66
CA ALA A 88 14.69 -5.75 -8.87
C ALA A 88 13.36 -6.12 -8.20
N LYS A 89 12.95 -7.39 -8.24
CA LYS A 89 11.70 -7.85 -7.61
C LYS A 89 11.73 -7.63 -6.09
N ILE A 90 12.82 -8.02 -5.42
CA ILE A 90 12.97 -7.83 -3.97
C ILE A 90 12.93 -6.34 -3.62
N GLN A 91 13.72 -5.52 -4.33
CA GLN A 91 13.76 -4.07 -4.10
C GLN A 91 12.42 -3.38 -4.37
N ALA A 92 11.67 -3.85 -5.37
CA ALA A 92 10.34 -3.32 -5.69
C ALA A 92 9.32 -3.65 -4.61
N GLU A 93 9.34 -4.87 -4.06
CA GLU A 93 8.45 -5.26 -2.96
C GLU A 93 8.70 -4.39 -1.72
N GLU A 94 9.96 -4.19 -1.34
CA GLU A 94 10.35 -3.33 -0.21
C GLU A 94 9.87 -1.88 -0.39
N ILE A 95 10.04 -1.30 -1.59
CA ILE A 95 9.62 0.07 -1.89
C ILE A 95 8.10 0.20 -1.91
N ASP A 96 7.41 -0.75 -2.56
CA ASP A 96 5.95 -0.76 -2.65
C ASP A 96 5.33 -0.86 -1.24
N GLU A 97 5.87 -1.72 -0.36
CA GLU A 97 5.45 -1.85 1.04
C GLU A 97 5.73 -0.59 1.86
N GLN A 98 6.90 0.04 1.68
CA GLN A 98 7.25 1.28 2.36
C GLN A 98 6.28 2.41 2.02
N LEU A 99 5.96 2.61 0.74
CA LEU A 99 5.04 3.66 0.29
C LEU A 99 3.64 3.43 0.84
N LEU A 100 3.15 2.19 0.83
CA LEU A 100 1.86 1.83 1.43
C LEU A 100 1.85 2.10 2.94
N THR A 101 2.92 1.75 3.64
CA THR A 101 3.04 1.97 5.09
C THR A 101 3.04 3.46 5.43
N ILE A 102 3.76 4.29 4.66
CA ILE A 102 3.74 5.75 4.83
C ILE A 102 2.33 6.31 4.63
N ILE A 103 1.61 5.88 3.59
CA ILE A 103 0.22 6.30 3.33
C ILE A 103 -0.71 5.81 4.44
N GLU A 104 -0.49 4.59 4.94
CA GLU A 104 -1.28 4.02 6.02
C GLU A 104 -1.12 4.80 7.34
N PHE A 105 0.11 5.27 7.63
CA PHE A 105 0.44 6.00 8.85
C PHE A 105 0.23 7.52 8.73
N SER A 106 -0.05 8.03 7.53
CA SER A 106 -0.41 9.44 7.32
C SER A 106 -1.87 9.76 7.72
N ASP A 107 -2.51 8.90 8.50
CA ASP A 107 -3.87 9.10 8.99
C ASP A 107 -3.91 10.25 10.01
N THR A 108 -4.93 11.09 9.95
CA THR A 108 -5.03 12.33 10.74
C THR A 108 -6.09 12.22 11.84
N PHE A 109 -5.99 11.15 12.63
CA PHE A 109 -7.08 10.67 13.47
C PHE A 109 -7.46 11.65 14.60
N ARG A 110 -8.77 11.82 14.82
CA ARG A 110 -9.35 12.33 16.07
C ARG A 110 -10.21 11.23 16.67
N ASN A 111 -10.10 11.01 17.99
CA ASN A 111 -10.57 9.87 18.82
C ASN A 111 -11.92 9.17 18.53
N ASN A 112 -12.76 9.62 17.59
CA ASN A 112 -14.09 9.08 17.30
C ASN A 112 -14.37 8.87 15.79
N ALA A 113 -13.37 8.89 14.90
CA ALA A 113 -13.61 8.71 13.47
C ALA A 113 -13.96 7.25 13.12
N VAL A 114 -15.03 7.05 12.34
CA VAL A 114 -15.39 5.74 11.78
C VAL A 114 -14.52 5.51 10.53
N PRO A 115 -13.82 4.37 10.39
CA PRO A 115 -13.04 4.10 9.19
C PRO A 115 -13.93 4.12 7.95
N GLN A 116 -13.46 4.80 6.90
CA GLN A 116 -14.09 4.76 5.58
C GLN A 116 -13.76 3.45 4.86
N LEU A 117 -12.56 2.92 5.09
CA LEU A 117 -12.11 1.63 4.59
C LEU A 117 -11.42 0.87 5.72
N SER A 118 -11.74 -0.43 5.85
CA SER A 118 -11.05 -1.37 6.74
C SER A 118 -10.78 -2.65 5.97
N VAL A 119 -9.53 -2.90 5.60
CA VAL A 119 -9.09 -4.07 4.84
C VAL A 119 -7.84 -4.64 5.50
N ASN A 120 -7.83 -5.94 5.82
CA ASN A 120 -6.66 -6.66 6.35
C ASN A 120 -5.87 -5.90 7.45
N ASN A 121 -6.53 -5.54 8.55
CA ASN A 121 -5.97 -4.77 9.67
C ASN A 121 -5.52 -3.33 9.35
N THR A 122 -5.67 -2.87 8.11
CA THR A 122 -5.48 -1.47 7.72
C THR A 122 -6.82 -0.74 7.79
N ALA A 123 -6.88 0.30 8.61
CA ALA A 123 -8.00 1.25 8.68
C ALA A 123 -7.59 2.62 8.11
N MET A 124 -8.43 3.22 7.28
CA MET A 124 -8.25 4.57 6.72
C MET A 124 -9.45 5.43 7.07
N THR A 125 -9.22 6.66 7.51
CA THR A 125 -10.30 7.53 8.00
C THR A 125 -10.62 8.72 7.10
N THR A 126 -9.82 8.96 6.04
CA THR A 126 -10.02 10.07 5.11
C THR A 126 -10.08 9.61 3.64
N ASN A 127 -10.86 10.32 2.81
CA ASN A 127 -10.96 10.05 1.38
C ASN A 127 -9.59 10.14 0.71
N MET A 128 -8.78 11.14 1.10
CA MET A 128 -7.44 11.36 0.54
C MET A 128 -6.54 10.15 0.79
N GLN A 129 -6.57 9.59 1.99
CA GLN A 129 -5.78 8.41 2.32
C GLN A 129 -6.26 7.17 1.56
N GLN A 130 -7.57 6.98 1.46
CA GLN A 130 -8.17 5.88 0.71
C GLN A 130 -7.79 5.95 -0.79
N ASP A 131 -7.92 7.13 -1.40
CA ASP A 131 -7.54 7.37 -2.80
C ASP A 131 -6.05 7.10 -3.01
N MET A 132 -5.21 7.59 -2.10
CA MET A 132 -3.77 7.36 -2.16
C MET A 132 -3.40 5.89 -2.00
N PHE A 133 -4.07 5.15 -1.14
CA PHE A 133 -3.82 3.72 -0.96
C PHE A 133 -4.18 2.91 -2.20
N TYR A 134 -5.34 3.19 -2.82
CA TYR A 134 -5.70 2.56 -4.08
C TYR A 134 -4.71 2.92 -5.19
N LEU A 135 -4.32 4.19 -5.28
CA LEU A 135 -3.36 4.66 -6.26
C LEU A 135 -1.99 3.98 -6.08
N ALA A 136 -1.48 3.88 -4.84
CA ALA A 136 -0.23 3.19 -4.54
C ALA A 136 -0.31 1.70 -4.89
N THR A 137 -1.46 1.05 -4.64
CA THR A 137 -1.68 -0.35 -5.02
C THR A 137 -1.67 -0.55 -6.54
N GLN A 138 -2.23 0.40 -7.29
CA GLN A 138 -2.22 0.38 -8.76
C GLN A 138 -0.86 0.78 -9.36
N ALA A 139 -0.02 1.49 -8.59
CA ALA A 139 1.29 1.95 -9.00
C ALA A 139 2.43 1.00 -8.61
N ARG A 140 2.12 -0.18 -8.05
CA ARG A 140 3.13 -1.14 -7.55
C ARG A 140 4.08 -1.59 -8.64
N THR A 141 5.38 -1.44 -8.41
CA THR A 141 6.41 -1.79 -9.38
C THR A 141 6.74 -3.28 -9.40
N TRP A 142 6.40 -4.00 -8.34
CA TRP A 142 6.68 -5.44 -8.18
C TRP A 142 5.93 -6.37 -9.17
N PRO A 143 4.60 -6.25 -9.39
CA PRO A 143 3.87 -7.17 -10.27
C PRO A 143 4.38 -7.22 -11.73
N PRO A 144 4.66 -6.07 -12.40
CA PRO A 144 5.21 -6.08 -13.75
C PRO A 144 6.53 -6.86 -13.87
N LEU A 145 7.38 -6.86 -12.83
CA LEU A 145 8.67 -7.55 -12.86
C LEU A 145 8.54 -9.09 -12.91
N TYR A 146 7.45 -9.67 -12.38
CA TYR A 146 7.17 -11.10 -12.56
C TYR A 146 6.84 -11.42 -14.00
N HIS A 147 6.05 -10.56 -14.65
CA HIS A 147 5.71 -10.74 -16.05
C HIS A 147 6.94 -10.58 -16.95
N ILE A 148 7.79 -9.59 -16.69
CA ILE A 148 9.08 -9.41 -17.38
C ILE A 148 9.97 -10.64 -17.20
N SER A 149 10.06 -11.17 -15.98
CA SER A 149 10.80 -12.42 -15.71
C SER A 149 10.27 -13.58 -16.57
N TYR A 150 8.95 -13.76 -16.61
CA TYR A 150 8.30 -14.79 -17.41
C TYR A 150 8.58 -14.63 -18.92
N LEU A 151 8.39 -13.44 -19.47
CA LEU A 151 8.65 -13.14 -20.89
C LEU A 151 10.11 -13.40 -21.26
N TYR A 152 11.04 -12.92 -20.42
CA TYR A 152 12.46 -13.18 -20.60
C TYR A 152 12.77 -14.68 -20.61
N TRP A 153 12.20 -15.45 -19.69
CA TRP A 153 12.36 -16.90 -19.66
C TRP A 153 11.76 -17.62 -20.86
N LYS A 154 10.69 -17.11 -21.45
CA LYS A 154 10.06 -17.67 -22.65
C LYS A 154 10.81 -17.32 -23.93
N SER A 155 11.51 -16.18 -23.96
CA SER A 155 12.22 -15.69 -25.15
C SER A 155 13.34 -16.64 -25.63
N ASN A 156 13.49 -16.78 -26.94
CA ASN A 156 14.59 -17.48 -27.58
C ASN A 156 14.96 -16.77 -28.91
N PRO A 157 16.12 -16.10 -29.00
CA PRO A 157 17.17 -15.98 -28.00
C PRO A 157 16.72 -15.19 -26.75
N LYS A 158 17.45 -15.35 -25.64
CA LYS A 158 17.18 -14.65 -24.38
C LYS A 158 17.35 -13.15 -24.55
N THR A 159 16.25 -12.43 -24.64
CA THR A 159 16.24 -11.01 -24.99
C THR A 159 15.21 -10.25 -24.17
N ILE A 160 15.49 -8.97 -23.94
CA ILE A 160 14.53 -8.01 -23.40
C ILE A 160 14.10 -7.11 -24.56
N ASP A 161 12.81 -7.12 -24.87
CA ASP A 161 12.25 -6.37 -25.99
C ASP A 161 12.29 -4.85 -25.73
N ALA A 162 12.12 -4.08 -26.81
CA ALA A 162 12.20 -2.62 -26.78
C ALA A 162 11.18 -1.99 -25.82
N LYS A 163 9.96 -2.54 -25.71
CA LYS A 163 8.90 -1.99 -24.87
C LYS A 163 9.19 -2.25 -23.40
N THR A 164 9.66 -3.44 -23.05
CA THR A 164 10.11 -3.75 -21.70
C THR A 164 11.26 -2.81 -21.29
N ARG A 165 12.24 -2.58 -22.17
CA ARG A 165 13.34 -1.63 -21.91
C ARG A 165 12.84 -0.22 -21.66
N GLU A 166 11.93 0.28 -22.50
CA GLU A 166 11.34 1.61 -22.35
C GLU A 166 10.59 1.75 -21.02
N THR A 167 9.81 0.72 -20.65
CA THR A 167 9.04 0.68 -19.40
C THR A 167 9.97 0.72 -18.19
N LEU A 168 11.00 -0.14 -18.17
CA LEU A 168 12.01 -0.17 -17.10
C LEU A 168 12.75 1.16 -16.97
N ARG A 169 13.13 1.79 -18.09
CA ARG A 169 13.79 3.10 -18.11
C ARG A 169 12.88 4.20 -17.55
N SER A 170 11.61 4.18 -17.93
CA SER A 170 10.61 5.15 -17.47
C SER A 170 10.37 5.02 -15.97
N LEU A 171 10.21 3.78 -15.47
CA LEU A 171 10.10 3.50 -14.04
C LEU A 171 11.37 3.93 -13.28
N ALA A 172 12.56 3.60 -13.79
CA ALA A 172 13.83 4.02 -13.19
C ALA A 172 13.93 5.55 -13.06
N THR A 173 13.51 6.28 -14.09
CA THR A 173 13.53 7.75 -14.10
C THR A 173 12.54 8.30 -13.06
N GLU A 174 11.33 7.75 -13.01
CA GLU A 174 10.33 8.17 -12.03
C GLU A 174 10.75 7.86 -10.59
N LEU A 175 11.38 6.70 -10.35
CA LEU A 175 11.88 6.33 -9.02
C LEU A 175 13.00 7.26 -8.55
N ARG A 176 13.86 7.77 -9.43
CA ARG A 176 14.85 8.79 -9.07
C ARG A 176 14.20 10.11 -8.68
N ALA A 177 13.19 10.55 -9.42
CA ALA A 177 12.42 11.74 -9.06
C ALA A 177 11.64 11.56 -7.74
N LEU A 178 11.11 10.36 -7.49
CA LEU A 178 10.50 10.02 -6.21
C LEU A 178 11.54 10.01 -5.08
N ASN A 179 12.76 9.53 -5.34
CA ASN A 179 13.86 9.57 -4.37
C ASN A 179 14.15 11.00 -3.92
N GLU A 180 14.25 11.94 -4.85
CA GLU A 180 14.46 13.36 -4.54
C GLU A 180 13.36 13.91 -3.64
N THR A 181 12.10 13.57 -3.93
CA THR A 181 10.94 13.96 -3.12
C THR A 181 11.00 13.34 -1.72
N ILE A 182 11.30 12.05 -1.60
CA ILE A 182 11.44 11.37 -0.30
C ILE A 182 12.61 11.95 0.51
N THR A 183 13.73 12.26 -0.12
CA THR A 183 14.86 12.91 0.54
C THR A 183 14.47 14.29 1.06
N SER A 184 13.77 15.11 0.26
CA SER A 184 13.25 16.41 0.74
C SER A 184 12.32 16.24 1.94
N ILE A 185 11.40 15.28 1.87
CA ILE A 185 10.47 14.98 2.98
C ILE A 185 11.24 14.52 4.24
N LYS A 186 12.30 13.72 4.09
CA LYS A 186 13.16 13.26 5.19
C LYS A 186 13.88 14.43 5.88
N ASP A 187 14.40 15.37 5.09
CA ASP A 187 15.07 16.55 5.61
C ASP A 187 14.08 17.43 6.39
N ASP A 188 12.86 17.59 5.88
CA ASP A 188 11.79 18.34 6.55
C ASP A 188 11.23 17.62 7.80
N ALA A 189 11.27 16.28 7.85
CA ALA A 189 10.76 15.49 8.97
C ALA A 189 11.48 15.77 10.29
N HIS A 190 12.70 16.31 10.25
CA HIS A 190 13.41 16.80 11.44
C HIS A 190 12.67 17.94 12.16
N HIS A 191 11.85 18.71 11.45
CA HIS A 191 11.09 19.83 11.98
C HIS A 191 9.65 19.45 12.40
N MET A 192 9.16 18.27 12.00
CA MET A 192 7.79 17.81 12.27
C MET A 192 7.55 17.43 13.74
N PHE A 193 8.59 17.05 14.50
CA PHE A 193 8.48 16.63 15.91
C PHE A 193 8.00 17.73 16.87
N PHE A 194 8.07 18.99 16.48
CA PHE A 194 7.90 20.14 17.38
C PHE A 194 6.67 21.00 17.08
N GLN A 195 5.79 20.57 16.18
CA GLN A 195 4.71 21.42 15.69
C GLN A 195 3.33 20.81 15.87
N ASP A 196 2.38 21.65 16.29
CA ASP A 196 0.92 21.41 16.27
C ASP A 196 0.34 21.24 14.84
N GLN A 197 1.20 21.06 13.83
CA GLN A 197 0.88 21.05 12.40
C GLN A 197 1.20 19.72 11.72
N ILE A 198 1.45 18.64 12.47
CA ILE A 198 1.81 17.33 11.90
C ILE A 198 0.77 16.82 10.90
N GLU A 199 -0.51 17.11 11.12
CA GLU A 199 -1.58 16.75 10.18
C GLU A 199 -1.46 17.47 8.84
N SER A 200 -1.05 18.74 8.85
CA SER A 200 -0.76 19.49 7.62
C SER A 200 0.43 18.88 6.88
N HIS A 201 1.44 18.40 7.61
CA HIS A 201 2.62 17.75 7.01
C HIS A 201 2.28 16.39 6.39
N LYS A 202 1.46 15.56 7.06
CA LYS A 202 0.96 14.30 6.49
C LYS A 202 0.19 14.52 5.19
N ALA A 203 -0.75 15.48 5.18
CA ALA A 203 -1.51 15.83 3.98
C ALA A 203 -0.59 16.33 2.86
N GLU A 204 0.40 17.15 3.19
CA GLU A 204 1.38 17.66 2.23
C GLU A 204 2.26 16.56 1.65
N ILE A 205 2.75 15.62 2.48
CA ILE A 205 3.48 14.43 2.03
C ILE A 205 2.65 13.63 1.03
N LEU A 206 1.39 13.34 1.35
CA LEU A 206 0.49 12.64 0.41
C LEU A 206 0.32 13.42 -0.90
N ARG A 207 0.21 14.74 -0.83
CA ARG A 207 0.10 15.61 -2.02
C ARG A 207 1.36 15.55 -2.89
N GLN A 208 2.54 15.50 -2.28
CA GLN A 208 3.82 15.37 -2.98
C GLN A 208 4.01 13.98 -3.60
N LEU A 209 3.59 12.92 -2.91
CA LEU A 209 3.69 11.54 -3.41
C LEU A 209 2.74 11.25 -4.57
N LYS A 210 1.51 11.80 -4.52
CA LYS A 210 0.45 11.55 -5.50
C LYS A 210 0.91 11.61 -6.97
N PRO A 211 1.55 12.69 -7.46
CA PRO A 211 1.95 12.77 -8.87
C PRO A 211 2.96 11.69 -9.28
N HIS A 212 3.80 11.20 -8.37
CA HIS A 212 4.72 10.08 -8.65
C HIS A 212 3.95 8.77 -8.83
N LEU A 213 3.01 8.48 -7.92
CA LEU A 213 2.18 7.29 -8.02
C LEU A 213 1.32 7.29 -9.30
N GLU A 214 0.76 8.45 -9.68
CA GLU A 214 0.01 8.60 -10.94
C GLU A 214 0.88 8.31 -12.17
N ARG A 215 2.12 8.80 -12.19
CA ARG A 215 3.06 8.52 -13.29
C ARG A 215 3.49 7.05 -13.32
N MET A 216 3.81 6.46 -12.18
CA MET A 216 4.15 5.03 -12.08
C MET A 216 3.00 4.15 -12.55
N LYS A 217 1.77 4.41 -12.10
CA LYS A 217 0.56 3.74 -12.57
C LYS A 217 0.42 3.84 -14.09
N LYS A 218 0.55 5.05 -14.65
CA LYS A 218 0.43 5.26 -16.10
C LYS A 218 1.48 4.47 -16.90
N ILE A 219 2.72 4.41 -16.41
CA ILE A 219 3.79 3.62 -17.03
C ILE A 219 3.40 2.13 -17.05
N GLN A 220 2.81 1.63 -15.96
CA GLN A 220 2.39 0.22 -15.85
C GLN A 220 1.17 -0.12 -16.69
N GLU A 221 0.16 0.76 -16.74
CA GLU A 221 -1.00 0.60 -17.63
C GLU A 221 -0.57 0.55 -19.10
N GLY A 222 0.42 1.37 -19.48
CA GLY A 222 1.00 1.34 -20.82
C GLY A 222 1.77 0.06 -21.14
N PHE A 223 2.20 -0.69 -20.12
CA PHE A 223 2.89 -1.98 -20.29
C PHE A 223 1.88 -3.13 -20.37
N THR A 224 0.91 -3.20 -19.46
CA THR A 224 -0.08 -4.28 -19.41
C THR A 224 -1.02 -4.27 -20.62
N GLY A 225 -1.48 -3.10 -21.06
CA GLY A 225 -2.34 -2.97 -22.24
C GLY A 225 -1.67 -3.37 -23.56
N HIS A 226 -0.33 -3.40 -23.60
CA HIS A 226 0.41 -3.88 -24.77
C HIS A 226 0.55 -5.41 -24.77
N ASN A 227 0.79 -6.01 -23.61
CA ASN A 227 0.99 -7.45 -23.51
C ASN A 227 -0.32 -8.23 -23.68
N SER A 228 -1.48 -7.64 -23.32
CA SER A 228 -2.78 -8.22 -23.62
C SER A 228 -3.11 -8.28 -25.12
N LEU A 229 -2.44 -7.49 -25.96
CA LEU A 229 -2.62 -7.50 -27.43
C LEU A 229 -1.67 -8.49 -28.14
N GLN A 230 -0.73 -9.11 -27.41
CA GLN A 230 0.20 -10.10 -27.95
C GLN A 230 -0.18 -11.56 -27.58
N GLU A 231 -1.22 -11.74 -26.77
CA GLU A 231 -1.75 -13.07 -26.37
C GLU A 231 -2.94 -13.54 -27.23
N ASP A 232 -3.40 -12.74 -28.20
CA ASP A 232 -4.38 -13.08 -29.25
C ASP A 232 -3.70 -13.37 -30.60
#